data_AF-A0AAN6M9J8-F1
#
_entry.id   AF-A0AAN6M9J8-F1
#
_cell.length_a   1.000
_cell.length_b   1.000
_cell.length_c   1.000
_cell.angle_alpha   90.00
_cell.angle_beta   90.00
_cell.angle_gamma   90.00
#
_symmetry.space_group_name_H-M   'P 1'
#
loop_
_entity.id
_entity.type
_entity.pdbx_description
1 polymer ?
#
loop_
_entity_poly.entity_id
_entity_poly.type
_entity_poly.pdbx_seq_one_letter_code
_entity_poly.pdbx_strand_id
1 'polypeptide(L)'
;FRDITLLADEMGTPVSSTPTSHPETASFSPDRPFLDQKFDLVFCDGQVFRTHERLEYREPFEASRLSTAQLVLGLQRVRSGGTMVILCHRADAWRSVHLMYTFAALADNVELFKPQKGHKTRSSFYLVATAGGTRGAPPANR
;
A
#
# COMPACT_ATOMS: atom_id res chain seq x y z
N PHE A 1 6.34 16.10 7.27
CA PHE A 1 5.88 14.99 6.41
C PHE A 1 7.01 13.97 6.32
N ARG A 2 6.70 12.67 6.26
CA ARG A 2 7.70 11.59 6.22
C ARG A 2 7.59 10.83 4.90
N ASP A 3 8.70 10.63 4.21
CA ASP A 3 8.75 9.79 3.01
C ASP A 3 8.76 8.31 3.42
N ILE A 4 7.63 7.64 3.24
CA ILE A 4 7.47 6.22 3.58
C ILE A 4 8.28 5.29 2.68
N THR A 5 8.76 5.77 1.51
CA THR A 5 9.59 4.97 0.59
C THR A 5 11.03 4.80 1.08
N LEU A 6 11.41 5.49 2.16
CA LEU A 6 12.72 5.47 2.78
C LEU A 6 12.78 4.65 4.09
N LEU A 7 11.67 4.02 4.49
CA LEU A 7 11.61 3.14 5.67
C LEU A 7 12.21 1.76 5.38
N ALA A 8 13.54 1.66 5.32
CA ALA A 8 14.23 0.48 4.81
C ALA A 8 13.87 -0.79 5.60
N ASP A 9 13.96 -0.73 6.93
CA ASP A 9 13.66 -1.85 7.81
C ASP A 9 12.17 -2.27 7.75
N GLU A 10 11.25 -1.33 7.54
CA GLU A 10 9.83 -1.64 7.34
C GLU A 10 9.59 -2.39 6.01
N MET A 11 10.39 -2.10 4.99
CA MET A 11 10.38 -2.79 3.70
C MET A 11 11.13 -4.13 3.71
N GLY A 12 11.71 -4.53 4.85
CA GLY A 12 12.44 -5.78 5.00
C GLY A 12 13.89 -5.74 4.50
N THR A 13 14.42 -4.54 4.23
CA THR A 13 15.81 -4.33 3.81
C THR A 13 16.50 -3.51 4.89
N PRO A 14 17.25 -4.13 5.82
CA PRO A 14 17.89 -3.40 6.91
C PRO A 14 18.75 -2.25 6.39
N VAL A 15 18.73 -1.08 7.05
CA VAL A 15 19.56 0.07 6.64
C VAL A 15 21.05 -0.31 6.52
N SER A 16 21.52 -1.24 7.36
CA SER A 16 22.90 -1.76 7.30
C SER A 16 23.26 -2.49 6.00
N SER A 17 22.25 -2.89 5.20
CA SER A 17 22.42 -3.53 3.90
C SER A 17 22.39 -2.57 2.72
N THR A 18 22.08 -1.28 2.96
CA THR A 18 22.09 -0.25 1.92
C THR A 18 23.53 0.00 1.43
N PRO A 19 23.80 -0.08 0.11
CA PRO A 19 25.12 0.23 -0.43
C PRO A 19 25.53 1.67 -0.13
N THR A 20 26.75 1.89 0.34
CA THR A 20 27.29 3.23 0.64
C THR A 20 27.41 4.12 -0.59
N SER A 21 27.44 3.53 -1.78
CA SER A 21 27.41 4.24 -3.07
C SER A 21 26.03 4.76 -3.46
N HIS A 22 24.97 4.40 -2.72
CA HIS A 22 23.62 4.85 -3.05
C HIS A 22 23.47 6.36 -2.79
N PRO A 23 22.90 7.15 -3.73
CA PRO A 23 22.79 8.61 -3.59
C PRO A 23 22.10 9.09 -2.31
N GLU A 24 21.20 8.27 -1.78
CA GLU A 24 20.41 8.56 -0.58
C GLU A 24 20.69 7.61 0.58
N THR A 25 21.91 7.07 0.68
CA THR A 25 22.30 6.19 1.80
C THR A 25 21.92 6.77 3.17
N ALA A 26 22.16 8.07 3.37
CA ALA A 26 21.87 8.76 4.64
C ALA A 26 20.37 9.03 4.87
N SER A 27 19.53 8.94 3.83
CA SER A 27 18.10 9.20 3.93
C SER A 27 17.29 7.98 4.34
N PHE A 28 17.85 6.77 4.17
CA PHE A 28 17.19 5.54 4.62
C PHE A 28 17.09 5.49 6.14
N SER A 29 15.92 5.07 6.62
CA SER A 29 15.60 5.05 8.03
C SER A 29 15.26 3.63 8.50
N PRO A 30 15.73 3.23 9.70
CA PRO A 30 15.41 1.94 10.29
C PRO A 30 14.03 1.95 11.00
N ASP A 31 13.33 3.08 11.00
CA ASP A 31 12.13 3.21 11.81
C ASP A 31 10.99 2.35 11.26
N ARG A 32 10.22 1.79 12.19
CA ARG A 32 9.02 1.01 11.93
C ARG A 32 7.85 1.63 12.70
N PRO A 33 7.28 2.74 12.19
CA PRO A 33 6.42 3.63 12.99
C PRO A 33 5.13 2.96 13.50
N PHE A 34 4.68 1.91 12.82
CA PHE A 34 3.47 1.17 13.18
C PHE A 34 3.78 -0.23 13.70
N LEU A 35 5.02 -0.47 14.15
CA LEU A 35 5.39 -1.75 14.77
C LEU A 35 4.37 -2.11 15.86
N ASP A 36 3.92 -3.36 15.83
CA ASP A 36 2.87 -3.91 16.70
C ASP A 36 1.46 -3.31 16.61
N GLN A 37 1.24 -2.31 15.75
CA GLN A 37 -0.07 -1.74 15.51
C GLN A 37 -0.82 -2.48 14.40
N LYS A 38 -2.13 -2.61 14.61
CA LYS A 38 -3.08 -3.15 13.64
C LYS A 38 -4.25 -2.20 13.47
N PHE A 39 -4.76 -2.10 12.25
CA PHE A 39 -5.83 -1.17 11.89
C PHE A 39 -7.02 -1.88 11.27
N ASP A 40 -8.19 -1.39 11.62
CA ASP A 40 -9.48 -1.83 11.08
C ASP A 40 -9.66 -1.35 9.64
N LEU A 41 -9.05 -0.21 9.32
CA LEU A 41 -9.15 0.44 8.04
C LEU A 41 -7.79 1.03 7.64
N VAL A 42 -7.33 0.71 6.43
CA VAL A 42 -6.08 1.20 5.87
C VAL A 42 -6.35 1.85 4.52
N PHE A 43 -5.82 3.05 4.32
CA PHE A 43 -5.86 3.74 3.02
C PHE A 43 -4.50 3.73 2.33
N CYS A 44 -4.49 3.36 1.06
CA CYS A 44 -3.36 3.46 0.15
C CYS A 44 -3.70 4.47 -0.96
N ASP A 45 -3.75 5.76 -0.61
CA ASP A 45 -4.16 6.87 -1.50
C ASP A 45 -3.05 7.94 -1.68
N GLY A 46 -1.82 7.62 -1.28
CA GLY A 46 -0.65 8.44 -1.51
C GLY A 46 -0.36 8.55 -3.00
N GLN A 47 -0.23 9.79 -3.47
CA GLN A 47 0.00 10.11 -4.88
C GLN A 47 1.30 10.85 -5.11
N VAL A 48 1.87 10.58 -6.28
CA VAL A 48 3.07 11.21 -6.82
C VAL A 48 2.60 12.40 -7.68
N PHE A 49 2.59 13.60 -7.09
CA PHE A 49 2.17 14.81 -7.82
C PHE A 49 3.24 15.30 -8.81
N ARG A 50 2.80 15.92 -9.91
CA ARG A 50 3.72 16.42 -10.96
C ARG A 50 4.62 17.56 -10.48
N THR A 51 4.24 18.26 -9.41
CA THR A 51 4.95 19.41 -8.87
C THR A 51 5.95 19.07 -7.77
N HIS A 52 6.06 17.80 -7.36
CA HIS A 52 7.07 17.41 -6.37
C HIS A 52 8.44 17.32 -7.03
N GLU A 53 9.40 18.06 -6.49
CA GLU A 53 10.82 17.89 -6.81
C GLU A 53 11.29 16.49 -6.42
N ARG A 54 12.07 15.87 -7.29
CA ARG A 54 12.61 14.52 -7.10
C ARG A 54 14.01 14.44 -7.66
N LEU A 55 14.79 13.54 -7.07
CA LEU A 55 16.05 13.13 -7.66
C LEU A 55 15.78 12.38 -8.97
N GLU A 56 16.58 12.68 -9.98
CA GLU A 56 16.41 12.18 -11.36
C GLU A 56 16.27 10.65 -11.40
N TYR A 57 17.08 9.94 -10.62
CA TYR A 57 17.06 8.47 -10.59
C TYR A 57 15.76 7.87 -10.02
N ARG A 58 14.99 8.63 -9.22
CA ARG A 58 13.71 8.18 -8.66
C ARG A 58 12.55 8.37 -9.63
N GLU A 59 12.64 9.39 -10.49
CA GLU A 59 11.52 9.89 -11.29
C GLU A 59 10.78 8.80 -12.08
N PRO A 60 11.46 7.84 -12.75
CA PRO A 60 10.79 6.77 -13.50
C PRO A 60 10.01 5.78 -12.64
N PHE A 61 10.39 5.63 -11.37
CA PHE A 61 9.90 4.56 -10.49
C PHE A 61 9.11 5.05 -9.29
N GLU A 62 9.04 6.36 -9.06
CA GLU A 62 8.51 6.92 -7.82
C GLU A 62 7.06 6.50 -7.55
N ALA A 63 6.23 6.48 -8.59
CA ALA A 63 4.86 6.01 -8.47
C ALA A 63 4.80 4.55 -7.99
N SER A 64 5.67 3.69 -8.51
CA SER A 64 5.76 2.28 -8.11
C SER A 64 6.36 2.12 -6.72
N ARG A 65 7.39 2.90 -6.37
CA ARG A 65 8.00 2.92 -5.02
C ARG A 65 6.97 3.30 -3.96
N LEU A 66 6.27 4.41 -4.16
CA LEU A 66 5.22 4.87 -3.24
C LEU A 66 4.11 3.85 -3.11
N SER A 67 3.69 3.26 -4.22
CA SER A 67 2.60 2.29 -4.22
C SER A 67 2.99 1.00 -3.50
N THR A 68 4.20 0.50 -3.74
CA THR A 68 4.73 -0.68 -3.05
C THR A 68 4.87 -0.42 -1.56
N ALA A 69 5.41 0.74 -1.17
CA ALA A 69 5.54 1.13 0.22
C ALA A 69 4.20 1.17 0.96
N GLN A 70 3.18 1.76 0.34
CA GLN A 70 1.83 1.78 0.91
C GLN A 70 1.20 0.39 1.02
N LEU A 71 1.43 -0.49 0.05
CA LEU A 71 0.94 -1.87 0.10
C LEU A 71 1.65 -2.70 1.17
N VAL A 72 2.96 -2.58 1.30
CA VAL A 72 3.75 -3.26 2.35
C VAL A 72 3.25 -2.82 3.73
N LEU A 73 3.19 -1.50 3.96
CA LEU A 73 2.64 -0.94 5.20
C LEU A 73 1.22 -1.42 5.43
N GLY A 74 0.36 -1.36 4.40
CA GLY A 74 -1.04 -1.71 4.57
C GLY A 74 -1.28 -3.19 4.86
N LEU A 75 -0.61 -4.08 4.13
CA LEU A 75 -0.73 -5.53 4.32
C LEU A 75 -0.13 -5.98 5.66
N GLN A 76 0.97 -5.37 6.10
CA GLN A 76 1.55 -5.67 7.41
C GLN A 76 0.66 -5.20 8.57
N ARG A 77 -0.16 -4.16 8.37
CA ARG A 77 -0.88 -3.47 9.46
C ARG A 77 -2.40 -3.63 9.42
N VAL A 78 -3.01 -4.11 8.35
CA VAL A 78 -4.43 -4.46 8.36
C VAL A 78 -4.66 -5.63 9.32
N ARG A 79 -5.68 -5.54 10.17
CA ARG A 79 -6.08 -6.66 11.04
C ARG A 79 -6.85 -7.73 10.27
N SER A 80 -6.99 -8.91 10.85
CA SER A 80 -7.96 -9.91 10.37
C SER A 80 -9.38 -9.34 10.44
N GLY A 81 -10.15 -9.48 9.35
CA GLY A 81 -11.46 -8.82 9.21
C GLY A 81 -11.39 -7.31 8.94
N GLY A 82 -10.21 -6.71 8.79
CA GLY A 82 -10.03 -5.29 8.46
C GLY A 82 -10.16 -5.03 6.96
N THR A 83 -10.26 -3.75 6.59
CA THR A 83 -10.44 -3.32 5.20
C THR A 83 -9.28 -2.47 4.71
N MET A 84 -8.81 -2.75 3.50
CA MET A 84 -7.90 -1.90 2.75
C MET A 84 -8.65 -1.16 1.64
N VAL A 85 -8.38 0.14 1.50
CA VAL A 85 -8.92 1.01 0.46
C VAL A 85 -7.76 1.53 -0.37
N ILE A 86 -7.66 1.08 -1.62
CA ILE A 86 -6.47 1.24 -2.46
C ILE A 86 -6.83 2.05 -3.70
N LEU A 87 -6.10 3.14 -3.94
CA LEU A 87 -6.29 3.95 -5.13
C LEU A 87 -5.78 3.24 -6.39
N CYS A 88 -6.66 3.14 -7.39
CA CYS A 88 -6.35 2.65 -8.73
C CYS A 88 -6.61 3.75 -9.77
N HIS A 89 -5.94 3.64 -10.92
CA HIS A 89 -6.10 4.55 -12.07
C HIS A 89 -6.25 3.75 -13.35
N ARG A 90 -7.30 4.03 -14.13
CA ARG A 90 -7.66 3.30 -15.37
C ARG A 90 -7.86 1.81 -15.11
N ALA A 91 -9.09 1.33 -15.19
CA ALA A 91 -9.42 -0.06 -14.85
C ALA A 91 -8.72 -1.09 -15.77
N ASP A 92 -8.38 -0.67 -16.99
CA ASP A 92 -7.69 -1.44 -18.03
C ASP A 92 -6.16 -1.37 -17.94
N ALA A 93 -5.59 -0.50 -17.09
CA ALA A 93 -4.14 -0.45 -16.93
C ALA A 93 -3.63 -1.71 -16.23
N TRP A 94 -2.54 -2.28 -16.73
CA TRP A 94 -1.91 -3.49 -16.20
C TRP A 94 -1.80 -3.50 -14.67
N ARG A 95 -1.32 -2.38 -14.10
CA ARG A 95 -1.17 -2.24 -12.65
C ARG A 95 -2.50 -2.37 -11.89
N SER A 96 -3.56 -1.76 -12.38
CA SER A 96 -4.90 -1.85 -11.77
C SER A 96 -5.45 -3.27 -11.91
N VAL A 97 -5.33 -3.87 -13.09
CA VAL A 97 -5.76 -5.26 -13.35
C VAL A 97 -5.03 -6.25 -12.45
N HIS A 98 -3.71 -6.11 -12.35
CA HIS A 98 -2.88 -6.96 -11.50
C HIS A 98 -3.26 -6.82 -10.02
N LEU A 99 -3.50 -5.60 -9.52
CA LEU A 99 -3.98 -5.39 -8.15
C LEU A 99 -5.37 -6.02 -7.93
N MET A 100 -6.31 -5.81 -8.85
CA MET A 100 -7.64 -6.43 -8.77
C MET A 100 -7.55 -7.95 -8.73
N TYR A 101 -6.76 -8.54 -9.63
CA TYR A 101 -6.53 -9.99 -9.68
C TYR A 101 -5.89 -10.52 -8.40
N THR A 102 -4.85 -9.84 -7.90
CA THR A 102 -4.12 -10.24 -6.69
C THR A 102 -5.04 -10.21 -5.47
N PHE A 103 -5.79 -9.12 -5.27
CA PHE A 103 -6.69 -9.01 -4.12
C PHE A 103 -7.90 -9.93 -4.25
N ALA A 104 -8.39 -10.22 -5.47
CA ALA A 104 -9.44 -11.22 -5.66
C ALA A 104 -9.02 -12.63 -5.21
N ALA A 105 -7.71 -12.92 -5.20
CA ALA A 105 -7.19 -14.19 -4.70
C ALA A 105 -6.88 -14.19 -3.19
N LEU A 106 -6.67 -13.02 -2.59
CA LEU A 106 -6.18 -12.89 -1.20
C LEU A 106 -7.23 -12.42 -0.19
N ALA A 107 -8.22 -11.66 -0.62
CA ALA A 107 -9.24 -11.05 0.24
C ALA A 107 -10.54 -11.87 0.24
N ASP A 108 -11.28 -11.81 1.35
CA ASP A 108 -12.60 -12.47 1.47
C ASP A 108 -13.64 -11.75 0.61
N ASN A 109 -13.52 -10.43 0.48
CA ASN A 109 -14.38 -9.60 -0.34
C ASN A 109 -13.56 -8.52 -1.05
N VAL A 110 -13.88 -8.26 -2.33
CA VAL A 110 -13.29 -7.19 -3.14
C VAL A 110 -14.40 -6.45 -3.86
N GLU A 111 -14.42 -5.14 -3.67
CA GLU A 111 -15.36 -4.22 -4.32
C GLU A 111 -14.60 -3.10 -5.03
N LEU A 112 -15.18 -2.61 -6.13
CA LEU A 112 -14.66 -1.42 -6.81
C LEU A 112 -15.60 -0.24 -6.53
N PHE A 113 -15.04 0.82 -5.96
CA PHE A 113 -15.78 2.01 -5.58
C PHE A 113 -15.31 3.23 -6.36
N LYS A 114 -16.23 3.93 -7.02
CA LYS A 114 -15.94 5.20 -7.70
C LYS A 114 -16.73 6.34 -7.05
N PRO A 115 -16.07 7.32 -6.42
CA PRO A 115 -16.76 8.47 -5.84
C PRO A 115 -17.53 9.25 -6.92
N GLN A 116 -18.83 9.47 -6.70
CA GLN A 116 -19.67 10.21 -7.65
C GLN A 116 -19.40 11.72 -7.66
N LYS A 117 -18.92 12.27 -6.54
CA LYS A 117 -18.58 13.69 -6.38
C LYS A 117 -17.05 13.86 -6.47
N GLY A 118 -16.58 14.91 -7.16
CA GLY A 118 -15.16 15.26 -7.31
C GLY A 118 -14.36 14.41 -8.31
N HIS A 119 -14.60 13.10 -8.42
CA HIS A 119 -13.81 12.18 -9.26
C HIS A 119 -14.58 11.53 -10.43
N LYS A 120 -15.80 12.01 -10.73
CA LYS A 120 -16.66 11.42 -11.77
C LYS A 120 -15.97 11.33 -13.14
N THR A 121 -15.22 12.37 -13.52
CA THR A 121 -14.53 12.47 -14.81
C THR A 121 -13.11 11.93 -14.79
N ARG A 122 -12.56 11.62 -13.61
CA ARG A 122 -11.20 11.08 -13.49
C ARG A 122 -11.22 9.58 -13.72
N SER A 123 -10.12 9.03 -14.22
CA SER A 123 -9.94 7.58 -14.35
C SER A 123 -9.64 6.88 -13.02
N SER A 124 -9.60 7.62 -11.90
CA SER A 124 -9.40 7.08 -10.56
C SER A 124 -10.64 6.38 -10.02
N PHE A 125 -10.40 5.33 -9.24
CA PHE A 125 -11.37 4.57 -8.47
C PHE A 125 -10.62 3.88 -7.32
N TYR A 126 -11.36 3.31 -6.37
CA TYR A 126 -10.80 2.58 -5.24
C TYR A 126 -11.12 1.10 -5.37
N LEU A 127 -10.12 0.26 -5.10
CA LEU A 127 -10.30 -1.14 -4.76
C LEU A 127 -10.48 -1.21 -3.24
N VAL A 128 -11.59 -1.78 -2.80
CA VAL A 128 -11.92 -1.98 -1.38
C VAL A 128 -11.82 -3.49 -1.11
N ALA A 129 -10.86 -3.90 -0.30
CA ALA A 129 -10.60 -5.30 0.00
C ALA A 129 -10.72 -5.57 1.49
N THR A 130 -11.56 -6.54 1.88
CA THR A 130 -11.70 -6.97 3.27
C THR A 130 -10.87 -8.23 3.49
N ALA A 131 -9.89 -8.13 4.39
CA ALA A 131 -9.06 -9.26 4.79
C ALA A 131 -9.90 -10.30 5.54
N GLY A 132 -9.59 -11.58 5.35
CA GLY A 132 -10.36 -12.63 5.99
C GLY A 132 -10.34 -12.55 7.51
N GLY A 133 -11.52 -12.78 8.10
CA GLY A 133 -11.65 -13.04 9.54
C GLY A 133 -11.23 -14.47 9.82
N THR A 134 -10.58 -14.74 10.95
CA THR A 134 -10.64 -16.11 11.49
C THR A 134 -12.12 -16.48 11.59
N ARG A 135 -12.62 -17.37 10.73
CA ARG A 135 -13.88 -18.06 11.01
C ARG A 135 -13.67 -18.64 12.40
N GLY A 136 -14.42 -18.17 13.39
CA GLY A 136 -14.39 -18.76 14.71
C GLY A 136 -14.50 -20.27 14.53
N ALA A 137 -13.54 -21.02 15.07
CA ALA A 137 -13.67 -22.46 15.13
C ALA A 137 -15.05 -22.75 15.74
N PRO A 138 -15.83 -23.71 15.18
CA PRO A 138 -17.11 -24.05 15.76
C PRO A 138 -16.90 -24.36 17.26
N PRO A 139 -17.77 -23.88 18.16
CA PRO A 139 -17.61 -24.15 19.58
C PRO A 139 -17.52 -25.67 19.76
N ALA A 140 -16.45 -26.13 20.41
CA ALA A 140 -16.32 -27.52 20.79
C ALA A 140 -17.48 -27.85 21.73
N ASN A 141 -18.42 -28.67 21.27
CA ASN A 141 -19.50 -29.20 22.09
C ASN A 141 -18.91 -29.79 23.38
N ARG A 142 -19.28 -29.23 24.53
CA ARG A 142 -19.19 -29.87 25.83
C ARG A 142 -20.56 -30.38 26.23
#